data_AF-A0AAW0QL56-F1
#
_entry.id   AF-A0AAW0QL56-F1
#
_cell.length_a   1.000
_cell.length_b   1.000
_cell.length_c   1.000
_cell.angle_alpha   90.00
_cell.angle_beta   90.00
_cell.angle_gamma   90.00
#
_symmetry.space_group_name_H-M   'P 1'
#
loop_
_entity.id
_entity.type
_entity.pdbx_description
1 polymer ?
#
loop_
_entity_poly.entity_id
_entity_poly.type
_entity_poly.pdbx_seq_one_letter_code
_entity_poly.pdbx_strand_id
1 'polypeptide(L)'
;MSRTRDDVNIILDGYGQMLVTIFTQISLCYPMTDKSRLPELMKTLQRGLERLTESFPWLAGQVVCEGAAANVAGVFIIKPPRQNAPADREGI
;
A
#
# COMPACT_ATOMS: atom_id res chain seq x y z
N MET A 1 -12.86 -18.32 -0.31
CA MET A 1 -12.63 -17.80 -1.68
C MET A 1 -11.37 -16.96 -1.63
N SER A 2 -10.26 -17.44 -2.22
CA SER A 2 -9.00 -16.69 -2.28
C SER A 2 -9.11 -15.67 -3.41
N ARG A 3 -9.00 -14.37 -3.10
CA ARG A 3 -9.05 -13.28 -4.09
C ARG A 3 -7.66 -13.17 -4.71
N THR A 4 -7.55 -13.39 -6.01
CA THR A 4 -6.30 -13.28 -6.78
C THR A 4 -5.79 -11.82 -6.76
N ARG A 5 -4.46 -11.62 -6.80
CA ARG A 5 -3.80 -10.30 -6.75
C ARG A 5 -4.31 -9.32 -7.82
N ASP A 6 -4.77 -9.83 -8.96
CA ASP A 6 -5.21 -9.03 -10.11
C ASP A 6 -6.67 -8.54 -9.99
N ASP A 7 -7.45 -9.03 -9.02
CA ASP A 7 -8.87 -8.70 -8.85
C ASP A 7 -9.14 -7.67 -7.73
N VAL A 8 -8.09 -6.95 -7.29
CA VAL A 8 -8.25 -5.90 -6.25
C VAL A 8 -8.93 -4.69 -6.87
N ASN A 9 -10.23 -4.56 -6.68
CA ASN A 9 -11.00 -3.37 -7.03
C ASN A 9 -11.98 -3.08 -5.88
N ILE A 10 -11.54 -2.30 -4.89
CA ILE A 10 -12.30 -2.05 -3.66
C ILE A 10 -12.70 -0.59 -3.60
N ILE A 11 -13.99 -0.32 -3.73
CA ILE A 11 -14.57 1.01 -3.48
C ILE A 11 -14.51 1.27 -1.98
N LEU A 12 -13.95 2.42 -1.59
CA LEU A 12 -13.87 2.78 -0.19
C LEU A 12 -15.25 3.19 0.36
N ASP A 13 -15.46 2.93 1.66
CA ASP A 13 -16.69 3.30 2.35
C ASP A 13 -16.78 4.83 2.58
N GLY A 14 -17.85 5.30 3.24
CA GLY A 14 -18.05 6.74 3.48
C GLY A 14 -16.86 7.43 4.16
N TYR A 15 -16.14 6.73 5.05
CA TYR A 15 -14.95 7.27 5.70
C TYR A 15 -13.76 7.32 4.75
N GLY A 16 -13.56 6.27 3.95
CA GLY A 16 -12.51 6.26 2.94
C GLY A 16 -12.80 7.13 1.72
N GLN A 17 -14.04 7.57 1.48
CA GLN A 17 -14.34 8.61 0.48
C GLN A 17 -13.98 10.02 0.97
N MET A 18 -13.85 10.23 2.28
CA MET A 18 -13.40 11.49 2.90
C MET A 18 -11.87 11.55 3.08
N LEU A 19 -11.13 10.69 2.36
CA LEU A 19 -9.68 10.59 2.49
C LEU A 19 -9.00 11.93 2.18
N VAL A 20 -8.17 12.39 3.12
CA VAL A 20 -7.21 13.47 2.89
C VAL A 20 -5.92 12.87 2.35
N THR A 21 -5.27 13.56 1.41
CA THR A 21 -4.02 13.10 0.78
C THR A 21 -2.82 13.24 1.73
N ILE A 22 -2.84 12.51 2.84
CA ILE A 22 -1.85 12.56 3.92
C ILE A 22 -1.43 11.14 4.26
N PHE A 23 -0.13 10.93 4.46
CA PHE A 23 0.40 9.68 4.98
C PHE A 23 0.64 9.80 6.49
N THR A 24 -0.06 9.00 7.29
CA THR A 24 0.20 8.90 8.72
C THR A 24 1.46 8.09 8.95
N GLN A 25 2.52 8.72 9.45
CA GLN A 25 3.81 8.09 9.72
C GLN A 25 3.89 7.65 11.20
N ILE A 26 4.41 6.45 11.43
CA ILE A 26 4.69 5.91 12.77
C ILE A 26 6.02 5.17 12.78
N SER A 27 6.80 5.33 13.85
CA SER A 27 8.10 4.68 14.04
C SER A 27 8.10 3.85 15.33
N LEU A 28 8.58 2.61 15.25
CA LEU A 28 8.76 1.71 16.38
C LEU A 28 10.24 1.38 16.53
N CYS A 29 10.82 1.67 17.70
CA CYS A 29 12.25 1.50 17.97
C CYS A 29 12.48 0.31 18.88
N TYR A 30 13.32 -0.64 18.43
CA TYR A 30 13.70 -1.83 19.19
C TYR A 30 15.21 -1.89 19.37
N PRO A 31 15.72 -2.25 20.56
CA PRO A 31 17.15 -2.42 20.77
C PRO A 31 17.68 -3.60 19.95
N MET A 32 18.83 -3.42 19.29
CA MET A 32 19.49 -4.47 18.51
C MET A 32 20.95 -4.60 18.91
N THR A 33 21.26 -5.68 19.62
CA THR A 33 22.59 -5.95 20.18
C THR A 33 23.56 -6.54 19.15
N ASP A 34 23.04 -7.26 18.15
CA ASP A 34 23.84 -7.91 17.11
C ASP A 34 23.40 -7.46 15.71
N LYS A 35 24.25 -6.65 15.07
CA LYS A 35 24.01 -6.12 13.72
C LYS A 35 24.18 -7.17 12.62
N SER A 36 24.88 -8.29 12.89
CA SER A 36 25.05 -9.35 11.91
C SER A 36 23.72 -10.04 11.54
N ARG A 37 22.70 -9.88 12.38
CA ARG A 37 21.33 -10.39 12.19
C ARG A 37 20.44 -9.53 11.29
N LEU A 38 20.91 -8.36 10.85
CA LEU A 38 20.14 -7.49 9.96
C LEU A 38 19.63 -8.21 8.68
N PRO A 39 20.44 -9.04 7.97
CA PRO A 39 19.96 -9.77 6.80
C PRO A 39 18.83 -10.76 7.11
N GLU A 40 18.88 -11.43 8.28
CA GLU A 40 17.84 -12.35 8.74
C GLU A 40 16.55 -11.61 9.11
N LEU A 41 16.69 -10.46 9.79
CA LEU A 41 15.57 -9.59 10.13
C LEU A 41 14.85 -9.10 8.88
N MET A 42 15.58 -8.62 7.88
CA MET A 42 15.00 -8.18 6.60
C MET A 42 14.23 -9.30 5.91
N LYS A 43 14.79 -10.52 5.85
CA LYS A 43 14.10 -11.69 5.30
C LYS A 43 12.82 -12.02 6.05
N THR A 44 12.84 -11.89 7.38
CA THR A 44 11.68 -12.16 8.24
C THR A 44 10.56 -11.15 7.98
N LEU A 45 10.88 -9.86 7.92
CA LEU A 45 9.93 -8.80 7.61
C LEU A 45 9.34 -8.98 6.22
N GLN A 46 10.17 -9.26 5.21
CA GLN A 46 9.72 -9.52 3.85
C GLN A 46 8.73 -10.68 3.79
N ARG A 47 9.06 -11.83 4.38
CA ARG A 47 8.16 -13.00 4.42
C ARG A 47 6.86 -12.71 5.17
N GLY A 48 6.94 -11.89 6.22
CA GLY A 48 5.76 -11.41 6.95
C GLY A 48 4.84 -10.60 6.05
N LEU A 49 5.39 -9.65 5.28
CA LEU A 49 4.64 -8.85 4.31
C LEU A 49 4.06 -9.72 3.18
N GLU A 50 4.80 -10.68 2.64
CA GLU A 50 4.32 -11.61 1.63
C GLU A 50 3.06 -12.35 2.11
N ARG A 51 3.13 -13.01 3.27
CA ARG A 51 1.99 -13.72 3.88
C ARG A 51 0.82 -12.79 4.21
N LEU A 52 1.11 -11.57 4.65
CA LEU A 52 0.08 -10.58 4.95
C LEU A 52 -0.66 -10.17 3.67
N THR A 53 0.06 -9.92 2.58
CA THR A 53 -0.54 -9.57 1.28
C THR A 53 -1.25 -10.75 0.61
N GLU A 54 -0.85 -11.99 0.87
CA GLU A 54 -1.61 -13.18 0.44
C GLU A 54 -2.97 -13.26 1.15
N SER A 55 -3.01 -12.91 2.43
CA SER A 55 -4.23 -12.94 3.25
C SER A 55 -5.14 -11.74 2.98
N PHE A 56 -4.56 -10.57 2.71
CA PHE A 56 -5.25 -9.32 2.46
C PHE A 56 -4.67 -8.63 1.20
N PRO A 57 -5.06 -9.07 0.00
CA PRO A 57 -4.47 -8.59 -1.27
C PRO A 57 -4.52 -7.07 -1.46
N TRP A 58 -5.54 -6.41 -0.89
CA TRP A 58 -5.73 -4.97 -0.99
C TRP A 58 -4.65 -4.14 -0.27
N LEU A 59 -3.91 -4.72 0.69
CA LEU A 59 -2.80 -4.04 1.36
C LEU A 59 -1.63 -3.72 0.43
N ALA A 60 -1.46 -4.50 -0.64
CA ALA A 60 -0.47 -4.23 -1.68
C ALA A 60 -1.00 -3.31 -2.79
N GLY A 61 -2.26 -2.85 -2.68
CA GLY A 61 -2.90 -1.98 -3.66
C GLY A 61 -2.53 -0.50 -3.48
N GLN A 62 -3.01 0.32 -4.40
CA GLN A 62 -2.88 1.78 -4.36
C GLN A 62 -4.26 2.42 -4.35
N VAL A 63 -4.41 3.53 -3.64
CA VAL A 63 -5.63 4.34 -3.69
C VAL A 63 -5.60 5.22 -4.93
N VAL A 64 -6.63 5.14 -5.77
CA VAL A 64 -6.86 6.00 -6.93
C VAL A 64 -8.18 6.75 -6.77
N CYS A 65 -8.26 7.97 -7.30
CA CYS A 65 -9.51 8.72 -7.43
C CYS A 65 -9.94 8.69 -8.91
N GLU A 66 -11.10 8.12 -9.20
CA GLU A 66 -11.64 8.01 -10.56
C GLU A 66 -12.92 8.84 -10.74
N GLY A 67 -13.12 9.39 -11.94
CA GLY A 67 -14.33 10.15 -12.27
C GLY A 67 -14.40 11.57 -11.68
N ALA A 68 -13.32 12.06 -11.07
CA ALA A 68 -13.24 13.45 -10.62
C ALA A 68 -13.27 14.41 -11.82
N ALA A 69 -14.20 15.35 -11.81
CA ALA A 69 -14.33 16.42 -12.81
C ALA A 69 -14.75 17.72 -12.12
N ALA A 70 -14.79 18.84 -12.86
CA ALA A 70 -15.04 20.18 -12.30
C ALA A 70 -16.29 20.30 -11.40
N ASN A 71 -17.30 19.46 -11.59
CA ASN A 71 -18.54 19.43 -10.82
C ASN A 71 -18.93 18.02 -10.33
N VAL A 72 -18.02 17.04 -10.40
CA VAL A 72 -18.27 15.66 -10.00
C VAL A 72 -17.19 15.23 -9.01
N ALA A 73 -17.62 14.88 -7.79
CA ALA A 73 -16.73 14.23 -6.84
C ALA A 73 -16.35 12.84 -7.38
N GLY A 74 -15.05 12.59 -7.51
CA GLY A 74 -14.55 11.26 -7.88
C GLY A 74 -14.79 10.24 -6.78
N VAL A 75 -14.56 8.97 -7.10
CA VAL A 75 -14.65 7.85 -6.15
C VAL A 75 -13.26 7.32 -5.87
N PHE A 76 -12.92 7.20 -4.59
CA PHE A 76 -11.70 6.57 -4.13
C PHE A 76 -11.83 5.05 -4.14
N ILE A 77 -10.84 4.40 -4.75
CA ILE A 77 -10.82 2.96 -5.02
C ILE A 77 -9.41 2.43 -4.74
N ILE A 78 -9.30 1.26 -4.10
CA ILE A 78 -8.04 0.50 -4.04
C ILE A 78 -7.94 -0.38 -5.27
N LYS A 79 -6.88 -0.19 -6.06
CA LYS A 79 -6.54 -0.98 -7.26
C LYS A 79 -5.20 -1.69 -7.10
N PRO A 80 -4.86 -2.67 -7.96
CA PRO A 80 -3.52 -3.27 -7.93
C PRO A 80 -2.46 -2.17 -8.16
N PRO A 81 -1.23 -2.36 -7.65
CA PRO A 81 -0.18 -1.37 -7.82
C PRO A 81 0.13 -1.14 -9.30
N ARG A 82 0.46 0.10 -9.67
CA ARG A 82 0.78 0.45 -11.06
C ARG A 82 2.03 -0.34 -11.44
N GLN A 83 1.90 -1.26 -12.40
CA GLN A 83 2.98 -2.18 -12.73
C GLN A 83 4.14 -1.52 -13.49
N ASN A 84 4.10 -0.22 -13.83
CA ASN A 84 5.15 0.48 -14.56
C ASN A 84 5.23 1.97 -14.18
N ALA A 85 5.92 2.31 -13.09
CA ALA A 85 6.55 3.63 -12.99
C ALA A 85 8.07 3.42 -13.11
N PRO A 86 8.77 4.04 -14.09
CA PRO A 86 10.22 3.95 -14.14
C PRO A 86 10.79 4.54 -12.83
N ALA A 87 11.78 3.84 -12.27
CA ALA A 87 12.51 4.28 -11.10
C ALA A 87 13.38 5.51 -11.44
N ASP A 88 12.77 6.68 -11.58
CA ASP A 88 13.46 7.96 -11.57
C ASP A 88 12.45 9.11 -11.40
N ARG A 89 12.54 9.83 -10.28
CA ARG A 89 12.68 11.30 -10.20
C ARG A 89 13.09 11.65 -8.77
N GLU A 90 14.35 11.38 -8.43
CA GLU A 90 15.01 12.21 -7.42
C GLU A 90 15.43 13.50 -8.12
N GLY A 91 14.84 14.62 -7.70
CA GLY A 91 15.20 15.94 -8.23
C GLY A 91 14.06 16.92 -8.16
N ILE A 92 13.77 17.41 -6.94
CA ILE A 92 13.71 18.85 -6.60
C ILE A 92 14.26 18.99 -5.19
#